data_AF-A0A2G2GRI0-F1
#
_entry.id   AF-A0A2G2GRI0-F1
#
_cell.length_a   1.000
_cell.length_b   1.000
_cell.length_c   1.000
_cell.angle_alpha   90.00
_cell.angle_beta   90.00
_cell.angle_gamma   90.00
#
_symmetry.space_group_name_H-M   'P 1'
#
loop_
_entity.id
_entity.type
_entity.pdbx_description
1 polymer ?
#
loop_
_entity_poly.entity_id
_entity_poly.type
_entity_poly.pdbx_seq_one_letter_code
_entity_poly.pdbx_strand_id
1 'polypeptide(L)'
;MKDSTFTSVWDAIEDDPAEREDLKARSNAMMRLKAHIAAKGWDAGTAAAELQVDLFLVECLLKGRIGQLDQESLASMQRAAEISTKVVLTPFDPVDYLDSEEAIAEFIEAARETEDEEYIAHANQVADRARRKLLVTR
;
A
#
# COMPACT_ATOMS: atom_id res chain seq x y z
N MET A 1 -7.84 6.16 -27.24
CA MET A 1 -7.03 5.47 -26.22
C MET A 1 -7.66 5.80 -24.89
N LYS A 2 -7.92 4.82 -24.02
CA LYS A 2 -8.35 5.08 -22.64
C LYS A 2 -7.07 5.31 -21.83
N ASP A 3 -6.92 6.50 -21.25
CA ASP A 3 -5.85 6.78 -20.31
C ASP A 3 -6.18 6.08 -18.99
N SER A 4 -5.63 4.89 -18.80
CA SER A 4 -5.79 4.15 -17.54
C SER A 4 -4.85 4.75 -16.49
N THR A 5 -5.42 5.29 -15.40
CA THR A 5 -4.65 5.70 -14.22
C THR A 5 -4.42 4.49 -13.34
N PHE A 6 -3.16 4.19 -13.03
CA PHE A 6 -2.77 3.09 -12.17
C PHE A 6 -2.17 3.61 -10.85
N THR A 7 -2.56 2.99 -9.74
CA THR A 7 -2.08 3.36 -8.38
C THR A 7 -0.62 2.95 -8.17
N SER A 8 -0.15 1.90 -8.85
CA SER A 8 1.23 1.45 -8.86
C SER A 8 1.70 1.16 -10.29
N VAL A 9 2.98 1.37 -10.57
CA VAL A 9 3.59 1.00 -11.85
C VAL A 9 3.39 -0.49 -12.14
N TRP A 10 3.43 -1.33 -11.11
CA TRP A 10 3.23 -2.78 -11.23
C TRP A 10 1.82 -3.16 -11.69
N ASP A 11 0.81 -2.34 -11.40
CA ASP A 11 -0.56 -2.56 -11.92
C ASP A 11 -0.64 -2.41 -13.44
N ALA A 12 0.30 -1.69 -14.04
CA ALA A 12 0.34 -1.43 -15.47
C ALA A 12 1.23 -2.42 -16.26
N ILE A 13 2.15 -3.12 -15.60
CA ILE A 13 3.20 -3.90 -16.26
C ILE A 13 3.24 -5.38 -15.89
N GLU A 14 2.61 -5.78 -14.78
CA GLU A 14 2.54 -7.19 -14.37
C GLU A 14 1.09 -7.66 -14.44
N ASP A 15 0.86 -8.75 -15.16
CA ASP A 15 -0.47 -9.30 -15.41
C ASP A 15 -0.88 -10.30 -14.34
N ASP A 16 0.09 -11.04 -13.77
CA ASP A 16 -0.18 -11.98 -12.68
C ASP A 16 -0.45 -11.23 -11.36
N PRO A 17 -1.66 -11.35 -10.77
CA PRO A 17 -1.97 -10.67 -9.53
C PRO A 17 -1.03 -11.04 -8.36
N ALA A 18 -0.54 -12.30 -8.31
CA ALA A 18 0.33 -12.73 -7.22
C ALA A 18 1.73 -12.11 -7.34
N GLU A 19 2.37 -12.21 -8.51
CA GLU A 19 3.67 -11.57 -8.76
C GLU A 19 3.58 -10.05 -8.62
N ARG A 20 2.47 -9.43 -9.06
CA ARG A 20 2.25 -7.98 -8.93
C ARG A 20 2.28 -7.52 -7.48
N GLU A 21 1.56 -8.20 -6.60
CA GLU A 21 1.52 -7.86 -5.17
C GLU A 21 2.88 -8.11 -4.50
N ASP A 22 3.58 -9.16 -4.88
CA ASP A 22 4.93 -9.43 -4.41
C ASP A 22 5.93 -8.34 -4.86
N LEU A 23 5.91 -7.93 -6.14
CA LEU A 23 6.75 -6.84 -6.64
C LEU A 23 6.46 -5.50 -5.95
N LYS A 24 5.19 -5.20 -5.67
CA LYS A 24 4.81 -4.02 -4.85
C LYS A 24 5.41 -4.11 -3.45
N ALA A 25 5.26 -5.25 -2.79
CA ALA A 25 5.77 -5.46 -1.44
C ALA A 25 7.30 -5.34 -1.39
N ARG A 26 8.00 -6.02 -2.30
CA ARG A 26 9.47 -5.95 -2.43
C ARG A 26 9.95 -4.53 -2.72
N SER A 27 9.30 -3.84 -3.66
CA SER A 27 9.64 -2.45 -4.00
C SER A 27 9.50 -1.51 -2.80
N ASN A 28 8.38 -1.61 -2.07
CA ASN A 28 8.16 -0.83 -0.85
C ASN A 28 9.21 -1.11 0.23
N ALA A 29 9.52 -2.39 0.47
CA ALA A 29 10.52 -2.79 1.44
C ALA A 29 11.91 -2.23 1.10
N MET A 30 12.30 -2.31 -0.17
CA MET A 30 13.57 -1.77 -0.66
C MET A 30 13.67 -0.25 -0.45
N MET A 31 12.61 0.51 -0.75
CA MET A 31 12.60 1.97 -0.54
C MET A 31 12.82 2.33 0.93
N ARG A 32 12.13 1.63 1.84
CA ARG A 32 12.22 1.89 3.29
C ARG A 32 13.59 1.54 3.84
N LEU A 33 14.16 0.42 3.42
CA LEU A 33 15.52 0.03 3.81
C LEU A 33 16.57 1.00 3.29
N LYS A 34 16.48 1.44 2.02
CA LYS A 34 17.37 2.47 1.47
C LYS A 34 17.29 3.77 2.27
N ALA A 35 16.07 4.23 2.58
CA ALA A 35 15.86 5.43 3.38
C ALA A 35 16.48 5.28 4.78
N HIS A 36 16.35 4.11 5.41
CA HIS A 36 16.95 3.84 6.71
C HIS A 36 18.49 3.86 6.66
N ILE A 37 19.10 3.15 5.71
CA ILE A 37 20.56 3.13 5.50
C ILE A 37 21.08 4.57 5.29
N ALA A 38 20.40 5.35 4.45
CA ALA A 38 20.76 6.74 4.18
C ALA A 38 20.62 7.62 5.43
N ALA A 39 19.54 7.47 6.21
CA ALA A 39 19.32 8.23 7.44
C ALA A 39 20.36 7.94 8.52
N LYS A 40 20.89 6.71 8.56
CA LYS A 40 21.98 6.31 9.46
C LYS A 40 23.37 6.69 8.94
N GLY A 41 23.49 7.03 7.65
CA GLY A 41 24.77 7.33 7.00
C GLY A 41 25.67 6.11 6.85
N TRP A 42 25.11 4.90 6.79
CA TRP A 42 25.88 3.67 6.66
C TRP A 42 26.41 3.49 5.23
N ASP A 43 27.66 3.02 5.14
CA ASP A 43 28.15 2.41 3.89
C ASP A 43 27.65 0.97 3.76
N ALA A 44 27.92 0.34 2.61
CA ALA A 44 27.41 -1.00 2.33
C ALA A 44 27.94 -2.07 3.32
N GLY A 45 29.19 -1.94 3.79
CA GLY A 45 29.78 -2.87 4.75
C GLY A 45 29.15 -2.75 6.14
N THR A 46 28.98 -1.52 6.61
CA THR A 46 28.31 -1.24 7.88
C THR A 46 26.85 -1.68 7.83
N ALA A 47 26.14 -1.37 6.75
CA ALA A 47 24.77 -1.81 6.56
C ALA A 47 24.64 -3.34 6.53
N ALA A 48 25.60 -4.06 5.93
CA ALA A 48 25.60 -5.52 5.94
C ALA A 48 25.72 -6.08 7.36
N ALA A 49 26.63 -5.52 8.17
CA ALA A 49 26.81 -5.92 9.56
C ALA A 49 25.57 -5.61 10.42
N GLU A 50 25.05 -4.38 10.34
CA GLU A 50 23.91 -3.92 11.13
C GLU A 50 22.61 -4.62 10.74
N LEU A 51 22.40 -4.87 9.44
CA LEU A 51 21.23 -5.60 8.94
C LEU A 51 21.39 -7.12 9.00
N GLN A 52 22.55 -7.62 9.45
CA GLN A 52 22.86 -9.04 9.62
C GLN A 52 22.68 -9.87 8.34
N VAL A 53 23.15 -9.33 7.21
CA VAL A 53 23.03 -9.95 5.87
C VAL A 53 24.35 -9.87 5.12
N ASP A 54 24.48 -10.67 4.06
CA ASP A 54 25.63 -10.60 3.19
C ASP A 54 25.74 -9.24 2.46
N LEU A 55 26.97 -8.76 2.30
CA LEU A 55 27.28 -7.53 1.57
C LEU A 55 26.67 -7.53 0.15
N PHE A 56 26.63 -8.68 -0.51
CA PHE A 56 26.03 -8.82 -1.83
C PHE A 56 24.55 -8.39 -1.85
N LEU A 57 23.77 -8.78 -0.84
CA LEU A 57 22.35 -8.43 -0.76
C LEU A 57 22.16 -6.92 -0.52
N VAL A 58 23.01 -6.31 0.31
CA VAL A 58 23.02 -4.85 0.50
C VAL A 58 23.37 -4.14 -0.79
N GLU A 59 24.34 -4.62 -1.56
CA GLU A 59 24.65 -4.05 -2.87
C GLU A 59 23.48 -4.18 -3.85
N CYS A 60 22.81 -5.34 -3.89
CA CYS A 60 21.61 -5.53 -4.69
C CYS A 60 20.51 -4.53 -4.31
N LEU A 61 20.29 -4.36 -3.00
CA LEU A 61 19.36 -3.39 -2.47
C LEU A 61 19.72 -1.99 -2.98
N LEU A 62 20.93 -1.49 -2.68
CA LEU A 62 21.36 -0.13 -3.04
C LEU A 62 21.30 0.12 -4.55
N LYS A 63 21.70 -0.85 -5.38
CA LYS A 63 21.64 -0.79 -6.85
C LYS A 63 20.23 -0.97 -7.42
N GLY A 64 19.22 -1.30 -6.60
CA GLY A 64 17.83 -1.43 -7.04
C GLY A 64 17.51 -2.73 -7.78
N ARG A 65 18.30 -3.80 -7.55
CA ARG A 65 18.15 -5.09 -8.25
C ARG A 65 17.03 -5.94 -7.62
N ILE A 66 15.78 -5.52 -7.81
CA ILE A 66 14.60 -6.16 -7.21
C ILE A 66 14.48 -7.65 -7.56
N GLY A 67 14.88 -8.06 -8.77
CA GLY A 67 14.89 -9.47 -9.18
C GLY A 67 15.94 -10.36 -8.48
N GLN A 68 16.86 -9.77 -7.71
CA GLN A 68 17.86 -10.50 -6.92
C GLN A 68 17.54 -10.48 -5.41
N LEU A 69 16.38 -9.94 -5.05
CA LEU A 69 15.92 -9.81 -3.67
C LEU A 69 14.57 -10.48 -3.57
N ASP A 70 14.51 -11.54 -2.77
CA ASP A 70 13.24 -12.17 -2.40
C ASP A 70 12.62 -11.45 -1.19
N GLN A 71 11.34 -11.77 -0.96
CA GLN A 71 10.57 -11.19 0.14
C GLN A 71 11.15 -11.56 1.52
N GLU A 72 11.69 -12.77 1.68
CA GLU A 72 12.24 -13.25 2.95
C GLU A 72 13.52 -12.50 3.36
N SER A 73 14.42 -12.26 2.41
CA SER A 73 15.65 -11.49 2.59
C SER A 73 15.33 -10.04 2.99
N LEU A 74 14.38 -9.41 2.30
CA LEU A 74 13.94 -8.05 2.61
C LEU A 74 13.26 -7.96 3.98
N ALA A 75 12.41 -8.94 4.33
CA ALA A 75 11.79 -9.01 5.64
C ALA A 75 12.82 -9.22 6.77
N SER A 76 13.86 -10.02 6.52
CA SER A 76 14.97 -10.22 7.47
C SER A 76 15.74 -8.93 7.72
N MET A 77 16.08 -8.18 6.66
CA MET A 77 16.71 -6.87 6.80
C MET A 77 15.81 -5.87 7.56
N GLN A 78 14.50 -5.86 7.28
CA GLN A 78 13.56 -4.97 7.98
C GLN A 78 13.45 -5.30 9.47
N ARG A 79 13.46 -6.58 9.84
CA ARG A 79 13.48 -7.02 11.24
C ARG A 79 14.77 -6.56 11.93
N ALA A 80 15.93 -6.74 11.31
CA ALA A 80 17.21 -6.29 11.87
C ALA A 80 17.26 -4.75 12.03
N ALA A 81 16.67 -4.01 11.09
CA ALA A 81 16.57 -2.55 11.14
C ALA A 81 15.48 -2.03 12.10
N GLU A 82 14.72 -2.91 12.75
CA GLU A 82 13.51 -2.59 13.53
C GLU A 82 12.48 -1.75 12.74
N ILE A 83 12.49 -1.88 11.41
CA ILE A 83 11.55 -1.23 10.51
C ILE A 83 10.25 -2.04 10.56
N SER A 84 9.34 -1.63 11.44
CA SER A 84 8.02 -2.27 11.54
C SER A 84 7.31 -2.23 10.20
N THR A 85 7.01 -3.38 9.60
CA THR A 85 6.04 -3.55 8.49
C THR A 85 4.63 -3.31 8.98
N LYS A 86 4.38 -2.19 9.65
CA LYS A 86 3.04 -1.74 9.93
C LYS A 86 2.42 -1.46 8.56
N VAL A 87 1.58 -2.39 8.11
CA VAL A 87 0.52 -2.08 7.16
C VAL A 87 -0.18 -0.89 7.78
N VAL A 88 0.04 0.29 7.20
CA VAL A 88 -0.77 1.45 7.53
C VAL A 88 -2.10 1.12 6.89
N LEU A 89 -2.98 0.47 7.63
CA LEU A 89 -4.40 0.50 7.34
C LEU A 89 -4.77 1.97 7.49
N THR A 90 -4.75 2.71 6.38
CA THR A 90 -5.45 3.98 6.36
C THR A 90 -6.89 3.66 6.70
N PRO A 91 -7.50 4.28 7.72
CA PRO A 91 -8.91 4.09 7.98
C PRO A 91 -9.65 4.37 6.67
N PHE A 92 -10.27 3.34 6.09
CA PHE A 92 -11.09 3.51 4.92
C PHE A 92 -12.35 4.21 5.37
N ASP A 93 -12.49 5.49 5.03
CA ASP A 93 -13.74 6.22 5.18
C ASP A 93 -14.45 6.22 3.82
N PRO A 94 -15.58 5.50 3.67
CA PRO A 94 -16.27 5.46 2.39
C PRO A 94 -16.68 6.85 1.89
N VAL A 95 -16.88 7.84 2.78
CA VAL A 95 -17.25 9.22 2.41
C VAL A 95 -16.19 9.92 1.54
N ASP A 96 -14.96 9.44 1.52
CA ASP A 96 -13.92 9.99 0.65
C ASP A 96 -14.16 9.67 -0.84
N TYR A 97 -14.97 8.66 -1.14
CA TYR A 97 -15.26 8.18 -2.50
C TYR A 97 -16.74 8.35 -2.90
N LEU A 98 -17.57 8.89 -2.02
CA LEU A 98 -18.97 9.19 -2.27
C LEU A 98 -19.13 10.66 -2.70
N ASP A 99 -18.62 10.99 -3.89
CA ASP A 99 -18.53 12.36 -4.42
C ASP A 99 -19.72 12.79 -5.29
N SER A 100 -20.73 11.92 -5.43
CA SER A 100 -21.94 12.15 -6.21
C SER A 100 -23.14 11.44 -5.60
N GLU A 101 -24.36 11.91 -5.90
CA GLU A 101 -25.59 11.21 -5.48
C GLU A 101 -25.72 9.81 -6.11
N GLU A 102 -25.18 9.61 -7.31
CA GLU A 102 -25.13 8.30 -7.98
C GLU A 102 -24.25 7.32 -7.21
N ALA A 103 -23.02 7.70 -6.85
CA ALA A 103 -22.13 6.87 -6.03
C ALA A 103 -22.74 6.55 -4.65
N ILE A 104 -23.46 7.50 -4.05
CA ILE A 104 -24.17 7.28 -2.78
C ILE A 104 -25.30 6.24 -2.94
N ALA A 105 -26.04 6.30 -4.05
CA ALA A 105 -27.11 5.35 -4.33
C ALA A 105 -26.56 3.93 -4.54
N GLU A 106 -25.51 3.77 -5.35
CA GLU A 106 -24.83 2.49 -5.58
C GLU A 106 -24.30 1.90 -4.27
N PHE A 107 -23.70 2.72 -3.41
CA PHE A 107 -23.19 2.28 -2.12
C PHE A 107 -24.29 1.76 -1.18
N ILE A 108 -25.45 2.42 -1.14
CA ILE A 108 -26.61 1.96 -0.35
C ILE A 108 -27.20 0.68 -0.95
N GLU A 109 -27.27 0.57 -2.27
CA GLU A 109 -27.77 -0.61 -2.95
C GLU A 109 -26.89 -1.83 -2.69
N ALA A 110 -25.57 -1.69 -2.86
CA ALA A 110 -24.61 -2.73 -2.53
C ALA A 110 -24.68 -3.14 -1.05
N ALA A 111 -24.92 -2.18 -0.14
CA ALA A 111 -25.13 -2.52 1.27
C ALA A 111 -26.41 -3.34 1.49
N ARG A 112 -27.50 -3.07 0.77
CA ARG A 112 -28.74 -3.84 0.87
C ARG A 112 -28.61 -5.27 0.36
N GLU A 113 -27.77 -5.50 -0.65
CA GLU A 113 -27.47 -6.85 -1.15
C GLU A 113 -26.81 -7.76 -0.11
N THR A 114 -26.18 -7.18 0.93
CA THR A 114 -25.56 -7.97 2.01
C THR A 114 -26.59 -8.63 2.93
N GLU A 115 -27.85 -8.15 2.92
CA GLU A 115 -28.92 -8.54 3.84
C GLU A 115 -28.56 -8.38 5.33
N ASP A 116 -27.48 -7.67 5.66
CA ASP A 116 -27.01 -7.40 7.02
C ASP A 116 -27.59 -6.05 7.50
N GLU A 117 -28.53 -6.11 8.44
CA GLU A 117 -29.23 -4.93 8.95
C GLU A 117 -28.28 -3.92 9.63
N GLU A 118 -27.24 -4.39 10.34
CA GLU A 118 -26.28 -3.50 11.01
C GLU A 118 -25.40 -2.80 9.98
N TYR A 119 -24.96 -3.53 8.95
CA TYR A 119 -24.18 -2.97 7.86
C TYR A 119 -25.00 -1.95 7.05
N ILE A 120 -26.25 -2.26 6.74
CA ILE A 120 -27.17 -1.34 6.05
C ILE A 120 -27.39 -0.06 6.87
N ALA A 121 -27.59 -0.19 8.19
CA ALA A 121 -27.75 0.96 9.07
C ALA A 121 -26.48 1.85 9.07
N HIS A 122 -25.30 1.24 9.14
CA HIS A 122 -24.02 1.95 9.03
C HIS A 122 -23.89 2.66 7.67
N ALA A 123 -24.17 1.96 6.57
CA ALA A 123 -24.06 2.51 5.23
C ALA A 123 -24.98 3.73 5.03
N ASN A 124 -26.19 3.72 5.58
CA ASN A 124 -27.08 4.88 5.55
C ASN A 124 -26.51 6.08 6.31
N GLN A 125 -25.89 5.89 7.48
CA GLN A 125 -25.23 6.97 8.23
C GLN A 125 -24.06 7.59 7.45
N VAL A 126 -23.28 6.74 6.78
CA VAL A 126 -22.18 7.14 5.89
C VAL A 126 -22.70 7.95 4.71
N ALA A 127 -23.78 7.50 4.06
CA ALA A 127 -24.43 8.21 2.97
C ALA A 127 -24.91 9.62 3.38
N ASP A 128 -25.54 9.75 4.55
CA ASP A 128 -26.00 11.06 5.06
C ASP A 128 -24.83 12.01 5.35
N ARG A 129 -23.69 11.48 5.78
CA ARG A 129 -22.46 12.27 5.94
C ARG A 129 -21.90 12.69 4.58
N ALA A 130 -21.89 11.81 3.58
CA ALA A 130 -21.48 12.14 2.22
C ALA A 130 -22.36 13.21 1.57
N ARG A 131 -23.69 13.08 1.65
CA ARG A 131 -24.63 14.11 1.16
C ARG A 131 -24.36 15.48 1.78
N ARG A 132 -24.12 15.55 3.09
CA ARG A 132 -23.76 16.80 3.78
C ARG A 132 -22.45 17.40 3.25
N LYS A 133 -21.44 16.58 2.99
CA LYS A 133 -20.17 17.00 2.38
C LYS A 133 -20.39 17.60 0.98
N LEU A 134 -21.23 16.99 0.15
CA LEU A 134 -21.58 17.51 -1.18
C LEU A 134 -22.26 18.88 -1.12
N LEU A 135 -23.15 19.10 -0.16
CA LEU A 135 -23.83 20.38 0.02
C LEU A 135 -22.89 21.53 0.44
N VAL A 136 -21.80 21.23 1.14
CA VAL A 136 -20.82 22.22 1.61
C VAL A 136 -19.76 22.55 0.55
N THR A 137 -19.55 21.64 -0.41
CA THR A 137 -18.49 21.75 -1.42
C THR A 137 -18.98 22.38 -2.74
N ARG A 138 -20.29 22.68 -2.85
CA ARG A 138 -20.95 23.24 -4.03
C ARG A 138 -21.12 24.75 -3.94
#